data_AF-A0A3D5WRP3-F1
#
_entry.id   AF-A0A3D5WRP3-F1
#
_cell.length_a   1.000
_cell.length_b   1.000
_cell.length_c   1.000
_cell.angle_alpha   90.00
_cell.angle_beta   90.00
_cell.angle_gamma   90.00
#
_symmetry.space_group_name_H-M   'P 1'
#
loop_
_entity.id
_entity.type
_entity.pdbx_description
1 polymer ?
#
loop_
_entity_poly.entity_id
_entity_poly.type
_entity_poly.pdbx_seq_one_letter_code
_entity_poly.pdbx_strand_id
1 'polypeptide(L)'
;MENESKIRLLSLCKLLYERSVEAHPLSTTQIIEILKNEYSISAHRTTISKDVDVLKEFGVNVGKIESTQNKYFIERRLFETSELKLLIDAVESSKFITDSKSKELVNKLTLMTSSEKAGEIKRNLLAEDRIRPENESIYGIVDAINEAINNGKKISFQYFQYSVNKKKKLKNKG
;
A
#
# COMPACT_ATOMS: atom_id res chain seq x y z
N MET A 1 -3.47 31.69 -5.00
CA MET A 1 -3.45 31.32 -6.44
C MET A 1 -2.46 30.20 -6.74
N GLU A 2 -1.13 30.39 -6.60
CA GLU A 2 -0.17 29.32 -6.95
C GLU A 2 -0.31 28.08 -6.03
N ASN A 3 -0.40 28.29 -4.72
CA ASN A 3 -0.55 27.18 -3.77
C ASN A 3 -1.86 26.40 -3.97
N GLU A 4 -2.94 27.09 -4.33
CA GLU A 4 -4.25 26.49 -4.63
C GLU A 4 -4.19 25.61 -5.88
N SER A 5 -3.46 26.04 -6.91
CA SER A 5 -3.25 25.21 -8.11
C SER A 5 -2.42 23.95 -7.82
N LYS A 6 -1.38 24.06 -6.98
CA LYS A 6 -0.57 22.92 -6.55
C LYS A 6 -1.38 21.92 -5.72
N ILE A 7 -2.16 22.42 -4.75
CA ILE A 7 -3.03 21.59 -3.93
C ILE A 7 -4.08 20.89 -4.80
N ARG A 8 -4.68 21.58 -5.78
CA ARG A 8 -5.62 20.96 -6.73
C ARG A 8 -4.99 19.85 -7.55
N LEU A 9 -3.80 20.07 -8.11
CA LEU A 9 -3.08 19.06 -8.88
C LEU A 9 -2.79 17.80 -8.05
N LEU A 10 -2.31 17.98 -6.82
CA LEU A 10 -2.04 16.87 -5.89
C LEU A 10 -3.33 16.16 -5.48
N SER A 11 -4.41 16.90 -5.21
CA SER A 11 -5.72 16.33 -4.88
C SER A 11 -6.32 15.54 -6.05
N LEU A 12 -6.18 16.04 -7.28
CA LEU A 12 -6.59 15.32 -8.49
C LEU A 12 -5.81 14.01 -8.65
N CYS A 13 -4.48 14.06 -8.49
CA CYS A 13 -3.64 12.87 -8.55
C CYS A 13 -4.07 11.84 -7.51
N LYS A 14 -4.25 12.27 -6.25
CA LYS A 14 -4.73 11.40 -5.16
C LYS A 14 -6.09 10.80 -5.47
N LEU A 15 -7.05 11.62 -5.93
CA LEU A 15 -8.40 11.18 -6.29
C LEU A 15 -8.39 10.09 -7.36
N LEU A 16 -7.69 10.34 -8.48
CA LEU A 16 -7.56 9.35 -9.55
C LEU A 16 -6.89 8.08 -9.02
N TYR A 17 -5.83 8.21 -8.24
CA TYR A 17 -5.14 7.06 -7.66
C TYR A 17 -6.02 6.26 -6.70
N GLU A 18 -6.86 6.86 -5.88
CA GLU A 18 -7.67 6.12 -4.90
C GLU A 18 -8.96 5.53 -5.51
N ARG A 19 -9.57 6.23 -6.47
CA ARG A 19 -10.97 5.99 -6.87
C ARG A 19 -11.20 5.70 -8.34
N SER A 20 -10.14 5.61 -9.15
CA SER A 20 -10.30 5.33 -10.57
C SER A 20 -9.51 4.09 -11.01
N VAL A 21 -10.15 3.32 -11.88
CA VAL A 21 -9.58 2.21 -12.64
C VAL A 21 -10.25 2.21 -14.02
N GLU A 22 -9.73 1.46 -14.97
CA GLU A 22 -10.30 1.39 -16.33
C GLU A 22 -11.78 0.98 -16.33
N ALA A 23 -12.17 0.02 -15.48
CA ALA A 23 -13.55 -0.42 -15.33
C ALA A 23 -14.48 0.61 -14.67
N HIS A 24 -13.91 1.55 -13.89
CA HIS A 24 -14.64 2.59 -13.17
C HIS A 24 -13.92 3.95 -13.31
N PRO A 25 -13.97 4.56 -14.51
CA PRO A 25 -13.31 5.82 -14.78
C PRO A 25 -14.16 6.99 -14.28
N LEU A 26 -13.51 8.07 -13.83
CA LEU A 26 -14.19 9.25 -13.31
C LEU A 26 -14.42 10.28 -14.42
N SER A 27 -15.65 10.73 -14.61
CA SER A 27 -15.95 11.82 -15.55
C SER A 27 -15.40 13.15 -15.04
N THR A 28 -15.17 14.09 -15.95
CA THR A 28 -14.74 15.45 -15.56
C THR A 28 -15.70 16.10 -14.56
N THR A 29 -17.00 15.87 -14.71
CA THR A 29 -18.02 16.39 -13.79
C THR A 29 -17.92 15.74 -12.41
N GLN A 30 -17.75 14.42 -12.34
CA GLN A 30 -17.55 13.71 -11.06
C GLN A 30 -16.29 14.20 -10.34
N ILE A 31 -15.19 14.41 -11.08
CA ILE A 31 -13.95 14.94 -10.51
C ILE A 31 -14.17 16.34 -9.91
N ILE A 32 -14.83 17.24 -10.64
CA ILE A 32 -15.11 18.60 -10.16
C ILE A 32 -15.98 18.56 -8.90
N GLU A 33 -17.02 17.70 -8.89
CA GLU A 33 -17.92 17.55 -7.75
C GLU A 33 -17.18 17.02 -6.51
N ILE A 34 -16.35 15.99 -6.67
CA ILE A 34 -15.56 15.42 -5.57
C ILE A 34 -14.55 16.44 -5.05
N LEU A 35 -13.82 17.13 -5.94
CA LEU A 35 -12.86 18.17 -5.55
C LEU A 35 -13.54 19.30 -4.77
N LYS A 36 -14.75 19.71 -5.19
CA LYS A 36 -15.51 20.74 -4.51
C LYS A 36 -16.00 20.28 -3.13
N ASN A 37 -16.61 19.10 -3.06
CA ASN A 37 -17.30 18.64 -1.84
C ASN A 37 -16.34 18.12 -0.77
N GLU A 38 -15.26 17.44 -1.16
CA GLU A 38 -14.36 16.77 -0.22
C GLU A 38 -13.07 17.54 0.04
N TYR A 39 -12.62 18.34 -0.92
CA TYR A 39 -11.37 19.09 -0.82
C TYR A 39 -11.58 20.60 -0.76
N SER A 40 -12.82 21.09 -0.88
CA SER A 40 -13.16 22.52 -0.94
C SER A 40 -12.45 23.26 -2.09
N ILE A 41 -12.21 22.57 -3.22
CA ILE A 41 -11.49 23.09 -4.39
C ILE A 41 -12.46 23.30 -5.56
N SER A 42 -12.55 24.53 -6.04
CA SER A 42 -13.29 24.85 -7.26
C SER A 42 -12.41 24.62 -8.50
N ALA A 43 -12.94 23.93 -9.51
CA ALA A 43 -12.25 23.69 -10.76
C ALA A 43 -13.22 23.71 -11.94
N HIS A 44 -12.73 24.14 -13.10
CA HIS A 44 -13.47 24.12 -14.35
C HIS A 44 -12.99 22.97 -15.25
N ARG A 45 -13.81 22.58 -16.22
CA ARG A 45 -13.51 21.48 -17.17
C ARG A 45 -12.16 21.64 -17.85
N THR A 46 -11.82 22.85 -18.30
CA THR A 46 -10.54 23.15 -18.96
C THR A 46 -9.35 23.02 -18.00
N THR A 47 -9.54 23.36 -16.72
CA THR A 47 -8.52 23.22 -15.68
C THR A 47 -8.20 21.75 -15.42
N ILE A 48 -9.22 20.89 -15.32
CA ILE A 48 -9.01 19.45 -15.10
C ILE A 48 -8.23 18.82 -16.25
N SER A 49 -8.57 19.13 -17.51
CA SER A 49 -7.82 18.61 -18.65
C SER A 49 -6.35 19.02 -18.59
N LYS A 50 -6.06 20.30 -18.32
CA LYS A 50 -4.67 20.79 -18.20
C LYS A 50 -3.92 20.15 -17.05
N ASP A 51 -4.57 20.01 -15.88
CA ASP A 51 -3.95 19.37 -14.72
C ASP A 51 -3.66 17.89 -15.01
N VAL A 52 -4.55 17.17 -15.73
CA VAL A 52 -4.27 15.80 -16.20
C VAL A 52 -3.07 15.75 -17.14
N ASP A 53 -2.94 16.69 -18.06
CA ASP A 53 -1.80 16.76 -18.98
C ASP A 53 -0.49 16.98 -18.20
N VAL A 54 -0.49 17.86 -17.19
CA VAL A 54 0.65 18.05 -16.27
C VAL A 54 1.00 16.77 -15.50
N LEU A 55 0.00 16.02 -15.03
CA LEU A 55 0.24 14.73 -14.36
C LEU A 55 0.88 13.71 -15.30
N LYS A 56 0.47 13.68 -16.58
CA LYS A 56 1.07 12.83 -17.60
C LYS A 56 2.52 13.21 -17.87
N GLU A 57 2.80 14.50 -18.02
CA GLU A 57 4.16 15.03 -18.20
C GLU A 57 5.07 14.70 -17.00
N PHE A 58 4.52 14.72 -15.78
CA PHE A 58 5.23 14.29 -14.57
C PHE A 58 5.53 12.77 -14.54
N GLY A 59 4.81 11.95 -15.32
CA GLY A 59 4.99 10.50 -15.39
C GLY A 59 3.88 9.67 -14.76
N VAL A 60 2.73 10.28 -14.43
CA VAL A 60 1.55 9.52 -13.99
C VAL A 60 0.82 8.94 -15.21
N ASN A 61 0.63 7.62 -15.21
CA ASN A 61 -0.09 6.91 -16.27
C ASN A 61 -1.61 7.11 -16.15
N VAL A 62 -2.10 8.26 -16.61
CA VAL A 62 -3.53 8.60 -16.63
C VAL A 62 -4.14 8.26 -17.99
N GLY A 63 -5.08 7.31 -18.02
CA GLY A 63 -5.88 7.01 -19.19
C GLY A 63 -7.02 8.01 -19.39
N LYS A 64 -7.44 8.16 -20.64
CA LYS A 64 -8.55 9.05 -21.04
C LYS A 64 -9.49 8.29 -21.97
N ILE A 65 -10.76 8.21 -21.60
CA ILE A 65 -11.83 7.76 -22.48
C ILE A 65 -12.54 8.99 -23.02
N GLU A 66 -12.43 9.19 -24.33
CA GLU A 66 -13.11 10.30 -25.00
C GLU A 66 -14.62 10.03 -25.08
N SER A 67 -15.40 11.00 -24.61
CA SER A 67 -16.86 10.98 -24.73
C SER A 67 -17.38 12.42 -24.62
N THR A 68 -18.70 12.61 -24.67
CA THR A 68 -19.33 13.92 -24.38
C THR A 68 -18.76 14.57 -23.11
N GLN A 69 -18.50 13.74 -22.08
CA GLN A 69 -17.70 14.10 -20.91
C GLN A 69 -16.48 13.18 -20.82
N ASN A 70 -15.28 13.71 -21.05
CA ASN A 70 -14.05 12.95 -20.89
C ASN A 70 -14.00 12.29 -19.52
N LYS A 71 -13.62 11.01 -19.51
CA LYS A 71 -13.40 10.23 -18.29
C LYS A 71 -11.93 9.90 -18.14
N TYR A 72 -11.45 9.92 -16.91
CA TYR A 72 -10.05 9.72 -16.58
C TYR A 72 -9.90 8.58 -15.57
N PHE A 73 -8.81 7.84 -15.68
CA PHE A 73 -8.48 6.76 -14.77
C PHE A 73 -6.97 6.52 -14.68
N ILE A 74 -6.51 5.78 -13.67
CA ILE A 74 -5.12 5.31 -13.63
C ILE A 74 -5.00 4.02 -14.44
N GLU A 75 -4.20 4.06 -15.50
CA GLU A 75 -3.93 2.90 -16.38
C GLU A 75 -2.98 1.91 -15.72
N ARG A 76 -1.90 2.41 -15.12
CA ARG A 76 -0.86 1.59 -14.51
C ARG A 76 -0.48 2.12 -13.14
N ARG A 77 -0.31 1.19 -12.21
CA ARG A 77 0.15 1.42 -10.85
C ARG A 77 1.51 0.76 -10.66
N LEU A 78 2.15 1.07 -9.55
CA LEU A 78 3.42 0.44 -9.20
C LEU A 78 3.28 -1.08 -9.01
N PHE A 79 2.17 -1.51 -8.41
CA PHE A 79 1.84 -2.92 -8.25
C PHE A 79 0.51 -3.26 -8.92
N GLU A 80 0.50 -4.39 -9.60
CA GLU A 80 -0.73 -5.03 -10.04
C GLU A 80 -1.44 -5.70 -8.85
N THR A 81 -2.74 -5.95 -9.03
CA THR A 81 -3.56 -6.58 -7.98
C THR A 81 -3.10 -8.01 -7.66
N SER A 82 -2.59 -8.73 -8.66
CA SER A 82 -1.98 -10.06 -8.52
C SER A 82 -0.71 -10.01 -7.67
N GLU A 83 0.17 -9.04 -7.92
CA GLU A 83 1.42 -8.84 -7.17
C GLU A 83 1.12 -8.47 -5.71
N LEU A 84 0.13 -7.60 -5.46
CA LEU A 84 -0.29 -7.27 -4.10
C LEU A 84 -0.86 -8.48 -3.37
N LYS A 85 -1.67 -9.31 -4.03
CA LYS A 85 -2.17 -10.57 -3.44
C LYS A 85 -1.01 -11.48 -3.04
N LEU A 86 -0.05 -11.68 -3.93
CA LEU A 86 1.15 -12.49 -3.67
C LEU A 86 1.96 -11.95 -2.47
N LEU A 87 2.20 -10.65 -2.41
CA LEU A 87 2.93 -10.02 -1.31
C LEU A 87 2.18 -10.15 0.02
N ILE A 88 0.86 -9.95 0.00
CA ILE A 88 0.02 -10.11 1.19
C ILE A 88 0.02 -11.56 1.67
N ASP A 89 -0.08 -12.53 0.77
CA ASP A 89 0.00 -13.95 1.10
C ASP A 89 1.35 -14.31 1.73
N ALA A 90 2.45 -13.74 1.23
CA ALA A 90 3.79 -13.92 1.80
C ALA A 90 3.91 -13.32 3.21
N VAL A 91 3.34 -12.13 3.42
CA VAL A 91 3.31 -11.46 4.74
C VAL A 91 2.51 -12.27 5.74
N GLU A 92 1.28 -12.68 5.39
CA GLU A 92 0.41 -13.47 6.26
C GLU A 92 0.94 -14.89 6.51
N SER A 93 1.79 -15.41 5.60
CA SER A 93 2.47 -16.71 5.74
C SER A 93 3.79 -16.66 6.48
N SER A 94 4.25 -15.45 6.83
CA SER A 94 5.46 -15.29 7.60
C SER A 94 5.28 -15.79 9.04
N LYS A 95 6.06 -16.83 9.40
CA LYS A 95 6.14 -17.33 10.77
C LYS A 95 6.92 -16.42 11.72
N PHE A 96 7.59 -15.40 11.18
CA PHE A 96 8.47 -14.52 11.96
C PHE A 96 7.86 -13.15 12.24
N ILE A 97 6.78 -12.75 11.56
CA ILE A 97 6.10 -11.46 11.78
C ILE A 97 4.99 -11.64 12.85
N THR A 98 4.85 -10.69 13.78
CA THR A 98 3.75 -10.72 14.76
C THR A 98 2.41 -10.46 14.10
N ASP A 99 1.32 -10.83 14.76
CA ASP A 99 -0.03 -10.58 14.23
C ASP A 99 -0.30 -9.10 13.96
N SER A 100 0.11 -8.25 14.90
CA SER A 100 -0.03 -6.80 14.82
C SER A 100 0.71 -6.23 13.60
N LYS A 101 1.98 -6.61 13.43
CA LYS A 101 2.81 -6.14 12.31
C LYS A 101 2.33 -6.67 10.95
N SER A 102 1.85 -7.92 10.91
CA SER A 102 1.28 -8.50 9.68
C SER A 102 0.06 -7.68 9.24
N LYS A 103 -0.89 -7.45 10.16
CA LYS A 103 -2.08 -6.63 9.90
C LYS A 103 -1.73 -5.22 9.43
N GLU A 104 -0.75 -4.58 10.07
CA GLU A 104 -0.26 -3.26 9.67
C GLU A 104 0.31 -3.27 8.24
N LEU A 105 1.15 -4.25 7.91
CA LEU A 105 1.78 -4.37 6.60
C LEU A 105 0.76 -4.72 5.51
N VAL A 106 -0.18 -5.62 5.79
CA VAL A 106 -1.30 -5.93 4.89
C VAL A 106 -2.15 -4.70 4.61
N ASN A 107 -2.44 -3.89 5.63
CA ASN A 107 -3.15 -2.62 5.43
C ASN A 107 -2.37 -1.67 4.51
N LYS A 108 -1.06 -1.52 4.72
CA LYS A 108 -0.20 -0.69 3.86
C LYS A 108 -0.19 -1.18 2.41
N LEU A 109 -0.05 -2.49 2.19
CA LEU A 109 -0.08 -3.10 0.86
C LEU A 109 -1.46 -2.92 0.19
N THR A 110 -2.54 -3.06 0.95
CA THR A 110 -3.91 -2.88 0.45
C THR A 110 -4.17 -1.43 -0.01
N LEU A 111 -3.52 -0.44 0.61
CA LEU A 111 -3.61 0.97 0.19
C LEU A 111 -2.87 1.29 -1.11
N MET A 112 -2.07 0.36 -1.64
CA MET A 112 -1.35 0.56 -2.91
C MET A 112 -2.23 0.33 -4.15
N THR A 113 -3.49 -0.09 -3.97
CA THR A 113 -4.49 -0.26 -5.04
C THR A 113 -5.69 0.67 -4.87
N SER A 114 -6.61 0.68 -5.84
CA SER A 114 -7.89 1.41 -5.73
C SER A 114 -8.79 0.85 -4.62
N SER A 115 -9.70 1.69 -4.11
CA SER A 115 -10.66 1.32 -3.06
C SER A 115 -11.52 0.09 -3.41
N GLU A 116 -11.92 -0.03 -4.68
CA GLU A 116 -12.68 -1.18 -5.19
C GLU A 116 -11.89 -2.49 -5.06
N LYS A 117 -10.66 -2.50 -5.58
CA LYS A 117 -9.75 -3.66 -5.56
C LYS A 117 -9.28 -3.99 -4.14
N ALA A 118 -9.13 -2.99 -3.28
CA ALA A 118 -8.84 -3.20 -1.86
C ALA A 118 -9.92 -4.04 -1.18
N GLY A 119 -11.20 -3.87 -1.55
CA GLY A 119 -12.30 -4.70 -1.06
C GLY A 119 -12.19 -6.17 -1.47
N GLU A 120 -11.74 -6.45 -2.69
CA GLU A 120 -11.49 -7.82 -3.17
C GLU A 120 -10.37 -8.51 -2.40
N ILE A 121 -9.26 -7.80 -2.16
CA ILE A 121 -8.12 -8.33 -1.42
C ILE A 121 -8.54 -8.72 0.00
N LYS A 122 -9.24 -7.82 0.71
CA LYS A 122 -9.64 -8.06 2.10
C LYS A 122 -10.53 -9.30 2.29
N ARG A 123 -11.42 -9.62 1.34
CA ARG A 123 -12.30 -10.79 1.42
C ARG A 123 -11.55 -12.13 1.44
N ASN A 124 -10.38 -12.19 0.81
CA ASN A 124 -9.60 -13.42 0.70
C ASN A 124 -8.71 -13.71 1.92
N LEU A 125 -8.61 -12.78 2.88
CA LEU A 125 -7.68 -12.88 4.02
C LEU A 125 -8.23 -13.64 5.23
N LEU A 126 -9.43 -14.19 5.15
CA LEU A 126 -10.14 -14.82 6.28
C LEU A 126 -9.67 -16.26 6.60
N ALA A 127 -8.36 -16.54 6.53
CA ALA A 127 -7.80 -17.84 6.89
C ALA A 127 -7.08 -17.77 8.26
N GLU A 128 -7.77 -18.29 9.29
CA GLU A 128 -7.34 -18.31 10.69
C GLU A 128 -6.50 -19.56 11.08
N ASP A 129 -5.90 -19.45 12.28
CA ASP A 129 -5.07 -20.38 13.05
C ASP A 129 -3.62 -20.59 12.59
N ARG A 130 -2.76 -19.61 12.92
CA ARG A 130 -1.30 -19.75 12.86
C ARG A 130 -0.66 -19.30 14.17
N ILE A 131 0.31 -20.07 14.65
CA ILE A 131 1.13 -19.69 15.81
C ILE A 131 2.01 -18.51 15.39
N ARG A 132 1.77 -17.33 15.98
CA ARG A 132 2.51 -16.10 15.69
C ARG A 132 3.47 -15.75 16.84
N PRO A 133 4.65 -15.19 16.54
CA PRO A 133 5.58 -14.75 17.56
C PRO A 133 5.05 -13.51 18.30
N GLU A 134 5.42 -13.36 19.57
CA GLU A 134 5.06 -12.21 20.42
C GLU A 134 6.12 -11.09 20.41
N ASN A 135 7.30 -11.33 19.81
CA ASN A 135 8.42 -10.40 19.87
C ASN A 135 8.23 -9.24 18.88
N GLU A 136 8.01 -8.02 19.37
CA GLU A 136 7.81 -6.84 18.51
C GLU A 136 9.11 -6.26 17.90
N SER A 137 10.28 -6.74 18.31
CA SER A 137 11.59 -6.25 17.82
C SER A 137 12.11 -6.99 16.57
N ILE A 138 11.24 -7.71 15.85
CA ILE A 138 11.61 -8.56 14.71
C ILE A 138 12.39 -7.79 13.63
N TYR A 139 11.93 -6.60 13.23
CA TYR A 139 12.57 -5.86 12.14
C TYR A 139 14.03 -5.51 12.46
N GLY A 140 14.32 -5.05 13.68
CA GLY A 140 15.69 -4.76 14.11
C GLY A 140 16.58 -6.01 14.15
N ILE A 141 16.04 -7.18 14.52
CA ILE A 141 16.79 -8.44 14.48
C ILE A 141 17.11 -8.83 13.04
N VAL A 142 16.14 -8.72 12.13
CA VAL A 142 16.31 -9.02 10.70
C VAL A 142 17.34 -8.09 10.08
N ASP A 143 17.26 -6.80 10.36
CA ASP A 143 18.19 -5.79 9.84
C ASP A 143 19.62 -6.07 10.33
N ALA A 144 19.81 -6.35 11.62
CA ALA A 144 21.12 -6.68 12.17
C ALA A 144 21.72 -7.95 11.55
N ILE A 145 20.90 -8.98 11.31
CA ILE A 145 21.35 -10.22 10.65
C ILE A 145 21.73 -9.93 9.19
N ASN A 146 20.90 -9.19 8.45
CA ASN A 146 21.19 -8.84 7.06
C ASN A 146 22.45 -7.97 6.94
N GLU A 147 22.63 -7.01 7.84
CA GLU A 147 23.84 -6.19 7.90
C GLU A 147 25.08 -7.06 8.17
N ALA A 148 24.99 -8.02 9.09
CA ALA A 148 26.09 -8.95 9.36
C ALA A 148 26.41 -9.80 8.13
N ILE A 149 25.40 -10.32 7.42
CA ILE A 149 25.58 -11.09 6.18
C ILE A 149 26.27 -10.24 5.10
N ASN A 150 25.77 -9.03 4.84
CA ASN A 150 26.31 -8.13 3.82
C ASN A 150 27.76 -7.73 4.11
N ASN A 151 28.13 -7.63 5.39
CA ASN A 151 29.49 -7.31 5.82
C ASN A 151 30.37 -8.56 6.06
N GLY A 152 29.88 -9.77 5.78
CA GLY A 152 30.62 -11.01 6.02
C GLY A 152 30.97 -11.27 7.50
N LYS A 153 30.17 -10.74 8.44
CA LYS A 153 30.40 -10.87 9.89
C LYS A 153 29.69 -12.10 10.46
N LYS A 154 30.35 -12.76 11.42
CA LYS A 154 29.72 -13.81 12.23
C LYS A 154 28.75 -13.19 13.24
N ILE A 155 27.64 -13.86 13.48
CA ILE A 155 26.66 -13.50 14.51
C ILE A 155 26.73 -14.48 15.69
N SER A 156 26.37 -14.01 16.88
CA SER A 156 26.14 -14.84 18.07
C SER A 156 24.78 -14.48 18.66
N PHE A 157 24.02 -15.48 19.08
CA PHE A 157 22.70 -15.29 19.68
C PHE A 157 22.48 -16.32 20.80
N GLN A 158 21.64 -15.96 21.76
CA GLN A 158 21.23 -16.87 22.82
C GLN A 158 20.08 -17.75 22.34
N TYR A 159 20.26 -19.07 22.43
CA TYR A 159 19.22 -20.02 22.03
C TYR A 159 18.43 -20.54 23.23
N PHE A 160 17.12 -20.35 23.23
CA PHE A 160 16.24 -20.82 24.31
C PHE A 160 15.54 -22.13 23.95
N GLN A 161 15.34 -22.99 24.94
CA GLN A 161 14.47 -24.17 24.88
C GLN A 161 13.39 -24.09 25.96
N TYR A 162 12.22 -24.66 25.69
CA TYR A 162 11.16 -24.76 26.67
C TYR A 162 11.37 -26.00 27.55
N SER A 163 11.36 -25.84 28.87
CA SER A 163 11.32 -26.96 29.81
C SER A 163 9.96 -27.66 29.78
N VAL A 164 9.86 -28.86 30.38
CA VAL A 164 8.60 -29.61 30.54
C VAL A 164 7.48 -28.75 31.14
N ASN A 165 7.84 -27.77 31.97
CA ASN A 165 6.91 -26.81 32.59
C ASN A 165 6.66 -25.56 31.73
N LYS A 166 6.96 -25.57 30.42
CA LYS A 166 6.85 -24.45 29.47
C LYS A 166 7.62 -23.18 29.89
N LYS A 167 8.64 -23.29 30.75
CA LYS A 167 9.54 -22.16 31.09
C LYS A 167 10.74 -22.10 30.15
N LYS A 168 11.08 -20.91 29.66
CA LYS A 168 12.27 -20.65 28.83
C LYS A 168 13.55 -20.95 29.63
N LYS A 169 14.44 -21.77 29.10
CA LYS A 169 15.79 -22.01 29.63
C LYS A 169 16.81 -21.87 28.49
N LEU A 170 17.97 -21.28 28.76
CA LEU A 170 19.06 -21.24 27.78
C LEU A 170 19.53 -22.66 27.46
N LYS A 171 19.70 -22.96 26.17
CA LYS A 171 20.36 -24.17 25.69
C LYS A 171 21.88 -23.92 25.72
N ASN A 172 22.67 -24.94 26.05
CA ASN A 172 24.14 -24.89 26.03
C ASN A 172 24.82 -23.74 26.83
N LYS A 173 24.17 -23.18 27.85
CA LYS A 173 24.61 -21.99 28.63
C LYS A 173 24.65 -20.66 27.86
N GLY A 174 24.03 -20.60 26.68
CA GLY A 174 24.03 -19.41 25.82
C GLY A 174 24.71 -19.72 24.51
#